data_AF-A0A2V9SL15-F1
#
_entry.id   AF-A0A2V9SL15-F1
#
_cell.length_a   1.000
_cell.length_b   1.000
_cell.length_c   1.000
_cell.angle_alpha   90.00
_cell.angle_beta   90.00
_cell.angle_gamma   90.00
#
_symmetry.space_group_name_H-M   'P 1'
#
loop_
_entity.id
_entity.type
_entity.pdbx_description
1 polymer ?
#
loop_
_entity_poly.entity_id
_entity_poly.type
_entity_poly.pdbx_seq_one_letter_code
_entity_poly.pdbx_strand_id
1 'polypeptide(L)'
;NGVAHTNNLQALLDVGNVSATGTANLVTEALNLSVSAVLSKAMSQQVGGTSIGGYMNTALANNQGEIVIPVLVTGTFKNPRFAPDLQKLAQMKLKGLVPNFENPGAAASGILGTLLGQKGNQTQQPQQQQQQQQPGVQQLLDLFGKKPQKNPPPPPPK
;
A
#
# COMPACT_ATOMS: atom_id res chain seq x y z
N ASN A 1 -18.96 -11.40 -21.48
CA ASN A 1 -18.97 -10.69 -20.18
C ASN A 1 -17.96 -9.55 -20.23
N GLY A 2 -18.37 -8.35 -20.62
CA GLY A 2 -17.45 -7.22 -20.89
C GLY A 2 -17.05 -6.44 -19.63
N VAL A 3 -16.58 -7.11 -18.58
CA VAL A 3 -16.10 -6.45 -17.35
C VAL A 3 -14.57 -6.47 -17.31
N ALA A 4 -13.96 -5.29 -17.37
CA ALA A 4 -12.54 -5.10 -17.15
C ALA A 4 -12.26 -4.88 -15.66
N HIS A 5 -11.16 -5.47 -15.19
CA HIS A 5 -10.68 -5.32 -13.82
C HIS A 5 -9.28 -4.72 -13.87
N THR A 6 -8.99 -3.82 -12.95
CA THR A 6 -7.63 -3.35 -12.72
C THR A 6 -7.29 -3.39 -11.25
N ASN A 7 -6.10 -3.86 -10.93
CA ASN A 7 -5.52 -3.84 -9.59
C ASN A 7 -4.35 -2.86 -9.50
N ASN A 8 -3.92 -2.27 -10.61
CA ASN A 8 -2.73 -1.42 -10.67
C ASN A 8 -2.66 -0.61 -11.98
N LEU A 9 -3.75 0.07 -12.35
CA LEU A 9 -3.68 1.01 -13.46
C LEU A 9 -2.86 2.21 -12.98
N GLN A 10 -1.79 2.56 -13.70
CA GLN A 10 -0.98 3.72 -13.41
C GLN A 10 -0.92 4.63 -14.64
N ALA A 11 -1.11 5.92 -14.43
CA ALA A 11 -0.89 6.95 -15.43
C ALA A 11 0.11 7.96 -14.86
N LEU A 12 1.16 8.21 -15.62
CA LEU A 12 2.18 9.20 -15.30
C LEU A 12 1.85 10.48 -16.09
N LEU A 13 1.67 11.61 -15.40
CA LEU A 13 1.41 12.91 -16.01
C LEU A 13 2.47 13.90 -15.51
N ASP A 14 2.76 14.92 -16.30
CA ASP A 14 3.75 15.97 -15.94
C ASP A 14 3.43 16.65 -14.60
N VAL A 15 2.14 16.71 -14.25
CA VAL A 15 1.63 17.38 -13.04
C VAL A 15 1.46 16.45 -11.83
N GLY A 16 1.54 15.13 -12.03
CA GLY A 16 1.26 14.14 -10.99
C GLY A 16 0.97 12.74 -11.53
N ASN A 17 1.06 11.75 -10.66
CA ASN A 17 0.77 10.36 -11.00
C ASN A 17 -0.60 9.94 -10.51
N VAL A 18 -1.28 9.07 -11.25
CA VAL A 18 -2.58 8.53 -10.89
C VAL A 18 -2.47 7.02 -10.83
N SER A 19 -2.89 6.42 -9.73
CA SER A 19 -3.13 4.98 -9.63
C SER A 19 -4.62 4.68 -9.50
N ALA A 20 -5.08 3.55 -10.06
CA ALA A 20 -6.46 3.13 -9.95
C ALA A 20 -6.59 1.62 -9.80
N THR A 21 -7.58 1.23 -8.99
CA THR A 21 -8.01 -0.15 -8.79
C THR A 21 -9.54 -0.23 -8.87
N GLY A 22 -10.09 -1.35 -9.32
CA GLY A 22 -11.54 -1.55 -9.39
C GLY A 22 -11.99 -2.16 -10.70
N THR A 23 -13.22 -1.85 -11.10
CA THR A 23 -13.87 -2.44 -12.27
C THR A 23 -14.49 -1.40 -13.19
N ALA A 24 -14.49 -1.75 -14.47
CA ALA A 24 -15.17 -1.01 -15.53
C ALA A 24 -15.96 -2.01 -16.39
N ASN A 25 -17.28 -1.85 -16.45
CA ASN A 25 -18.15 -2.69 -17.26
C ASN A 25 -18.43 -2.01 -18.60
N LEU A 26 -17.90 -2.57 -19.68
CA LEU A 26 -18.01 -2.06 -21.05
C LEU A 26 -19.41 -2.25 -21.64
N VAL A 27 -20.18 -3.22 -21.12
CA VAL A 27 -21.55 -3.49 -21.60
C VAL A 27 -22.54 -2.53 -20.96
N THR A 28 -22.44 -2.32 -19.64
CA THR A 28 -23.34 -1.43 -18.91
C THR A 28 -22.78 -0.02 -18.72
N GLU A 29 -21.60 0.25 -19.27
CA GLU A 29 -20.82 1.48 -19.10
C GLU A 29 -20.45 1.82 -17.65
N ALA A 30 -20.63 0.89 -16.70
CA ALA A 30 -20.55 1.17 -15.26
C ALA A 30 -19.10 1.25 -14.77
N LEU A 31 -18.85 2.20 -13.88
CA LEU A 31 -17.56 2.44 -13.23
C LEU A 31 -17.66 2.18 -11.73
N ASN A 32 -16.66 1.49 -11.18
CA ASN A 32 -16.43 1.42 -9.74
C ASN A 32 -14.92 1.33 -9.50
N LEU A 33 -14.27 2.48 -9.35
CA LEU A 33 -12.82 2.60 -9.21
C LEU A 33 -12.46 3.35 -7.93
N SER A 34 -11.42 2.88 -7.23
CA SER A 34 -10.69 3.64 -6.23
C SER A 34 -9.41 4.16 -6.89
N VAL A 35 -9.26 5.47 -6.91
CA VAL A 35 -8.21 6.22 -7.61
C VAL A 35 -7.40 7.00 -6.58
N SER A 36 -6.08 7.02 -6.73
CA SER A 36 -5.18 7.85 -5.92
C SER A 36 -4.39 8.74 -6.86
N ALA A 37 -4.55 10.06 -6.72
CA ALA A 37 -3.72 11.04 -7.41
C ALA A 37 -2.61 11.51 -6.47
N VAL A 38 -1.37 11.50 -6.94
CA VAL A 38 -0.19 12.03 -6.24
C VAL A 38 0.32 13.22 -7.05
N LEU A 39 0.10 14.42 -6.54
CA LEU A 39 0.59 15.65 -7.17
C LEU A 39 2.07 15.84 -6.85
N SER A 40 2.86 16.24 -7.85
CA SER A 40 4.27 16.56 -7.63
C SER A 40 4.44 17.66 -6.58
N LYS A 41 5.60 17.75 -5.95
CA LYS A 41 5.89 18.80 -4.95
C LYS A 41 5.66 20.21 -5.49
N ALA A 42 6.09 20.48 -6.72
CA ALA A 42 5.91 21.78 -7.38
C ALA A 42 4.42 22.12 -7.55
N MET A 43 3.62 21.17 -8.05
CA MET A 43 2.18 21.34 -8.20
C MET A 43 1.48 21.46 -6.84
N SER A 44 1.92 20.68 -5.86
CA SER A 44 1.42 20.69 -4.49
C SER A 44 1.60 22.04 -3.82
N GLN A 45 2.72 22.72 -4.05
CA GLN A 45 2.96 24.09 -3.56
C GLN A 45 2.02 25.10 -4.23
N GLN A 46 1.72 24.91 -5.52
CA GLN A 46 0.80 25.78 -6.25
C GLN A 46 -0.66 25.61 -5.82
N VAL A 47 -1.12 24.38 -5.59
CA VAL A 47 -2.53 24.10 -5.22
C VAL A 47 -2.80 24.12 -3.70
N GLY A 48 -1.77 23.87 -2.88
CA GLY A 48 -1.82 23.95 -1.42
C GLY A 48 -1.48 25.33 -0.86
N GLY A 49 -0.93 26.22 -1.69
CA GLY A 49 -0.69 27.62 -1.34
C GLY A 49 -1.99 28.42 -1.27
N THR A 50 -2.60 28.48 -0.08
CA THR A 50 -3.60 29.47 0.37
C THR A 50 -4.92 29.67 -0.42
N SER A 51 -5.11 29.14 -1.62
CA SER A 51 -6.28 29.48 -2.47
C SER A 51 -7.35 28.39 -2.63
N ILE A 52 -7.14 27.18 -2.09
CA ILE A 52 -8.11 26.07 -2.16
C ILE A 52 -8.58 25.65 -0.76
N GLY A 53 -9.21 26.59 -0.04
CA GLY A 53 -9.59 26.50 1.38
C GLY A 53 -10.72 25.52 1.75
N GLY A 54 -10.94 24.43 1.01
CA GLY A 54 -11.99 23.46 1.34
C GLY A 54 -11.73 22.05 0.82
N TYR A 55 -11.22 21.91 -0.41
CA TYR A 55 -10.91 20.61 -1.00
C TYR A 55 -9.62 19.97 -0.44
N MET A 56 -8.73 20.76 0.16
CA MET A 56 -7.49 20.25 0.79
C MET A 56 -7.73 19.41 2.05
N ASN A 57 -8.90 19.50 2.70
CA ASN A 57 -9.20 18.69 3.89
C ASN A 57 -9.21 17.18 3.61
N THR A 58 -9.44 16.81 2.35
CA THR A 58 -9.48 15.42 1.88
C THR A 58 -8.19 15.00 1.16
N ALA A 59 -7.14 15.80 1.27
CA ALA A 59 -5.83 15.49 0.73
C ALA A 59 -4.81 15.31 1.86
N LEU A 60 -3.78 14.49 1.62
CA LEU A 60 -2.72 14.24 2.60
C LEU A 60 -1.37 14.61 1.99
N ALA A 61 -0.62 15.44 2.70
CA ALA A 61 0.79 15.61 2.38
C ALA A 61 1.55 14.35 2.82
N ASN A 62 2.39 13.80 1.95
CA ASN A 62 3.35 12.77 2.33
C ASN A 62 4.68 13.41 2.78
N ASN A 63 5.63 12.57 3.21
CA ASN A 63 6.91 13.04 3.74
C ASN A 63 7.83 13.69 2.68
N GLN A 64 7.50 13.59 1.39
CA GLN A 64 8.24 14.22 0.29
C GLN A 64 7.67 15.60 -0.09
N GLY A 65 6.59 16.03 0.57
CA GLY A 65 5.90 17.29 0.26
C GLY A 65 4.97 17.19 -0.95
N GLU A 66 4.58 15.97 -1.32
CA GLU A 66 3.60 15.69 -2.36
C GLU A 66 2.21 15.60 -1.73
N ILE A 67 1.18 15.96 -2.49
CA ILE A 67 -0.20 15.87 -2.06
C ILE A 67 -0.84 14.63 -2.67
N VAL A 68 -1.35 13.75 -1.81
CA VAL A 68 -2.09 12.55 -2.18
C VAL A 68 -3.59 12.77 -1.98
N ILE A 69 -4.37 12.50 -3.03
CA ILE A 69 -5.81 12.70 -3.09
C ILE A 69 -6.48 11.36 -3.43
N PRO A 70 -7.12 10.69 -2.46
CA PRO A 70 -7.85 9.45 -2.71
C PRO A 70 -9.29 9.76 -3.15
N VAL A 71 -9.74 9.16 -4.25
CA VAL A 71 -11.01 9.47 -4.92
C VAL A 71 -11.71 8.18 -5.33
N LEU A 72 -12.99 8.06 -5.03
CA LEU A 72 -13.88 7.05 -5.61
C LEU A 72 -14.49 7.59 -6.91
N VAL A 73 -14.41 6.79 -7.97
CA VAL A 73 -15.05 7.05 -9.26
C VAL A 73 -16.13 6.01 -9.48
N THR A 74 -17.38 6.47 -9.49
CA THR A 74 -18.57 5.62 -9.65
C THR A 74 -19.47 6.14 -10.77
N GLY A 75 -20.57 5.44 -11.07
CA GLY A 75 -21.53 5.86 -12.10
C GLY A 75 -21.23 5.20 -13.44
N THR A 76 -21.20 5.97 -14.52
CA THR A 76 -20.93 5.45 -15.87
C THR A 76 -19.84 6.23 -16.59
N PHE A 77 -19.33 5.72 -17.72
CA PHE A 77 -18.37 6.45 -18.56
C PHE A 77 -18.88 7.83 -19.01
N LYS A 78 -20.20 7.98 -19.21
CA LYS A 78 -20.83 9.25 -19.62
C LYS A 78 -21.09 10.19 -18.46
N ASN A 79 -21.42 9.65 -17.29
CA ASN A 79 -21.73 10.43 -16.10
C ASN A 79 -20.96 9.88 -14.89
N PRO A 80 -19.62 10.04 -14.87
CA PRO A 80 -18.82 9.62 -13.73
C PRO A 80 -19.10 10.54 -12.54
N ARG A 81 -19.09 9.96 -11.34
CA ARG A 81 -19.17 10.68 -10.07
C ARG A 81 -17.88 10.50 -9.30
N PHE A 82 -17.25 11.62 -8.96
CA PHE A 82 -16.01 11.67 -8.19
C PHE A 82 -16.34 12.09 -6.76
N ALA A 83 -15.92 11.30 -5.79
CA ALA A 83 -16.09 11.60 -4.38
C ALA A 83 -14.80 11.29 -3.60
N PRO A 84 -14.47 12.03 -2.53
CA PRO A 84 -13.35 11.67 -1.67
C PRO A 84 -13.51 10.25 -1.10
N ASP A 85 -12.45 9.45 -1.16
CA ASP A 85 -12.43 8.13 -0.51
C ASP A 85 -12.05 8.32 0.97
N LEU A 86 -13.05 8.59 1.81
CA LEU A 86 -12.85 8.85 3.24
C LEU A 86 -12.30 7.63 3.98
N GLN A 87 -12.61 6.42 3.52
CA GLN A 87 -12.08 5.20 4.12
C GLN A 87 -10.58 5.08 3.86
N LYS A 88 -10.16 5.29 2.61
CA LYS A 88 -8.75 5.29 2.25
C LYS A 88 -8.01 6.44 2.92
N LEU A 89 -8.61 7.63 2.97
CA LEU A 89 -8.05 8.78 3.68
C LEU A 89 -7.81 8.46 5.17
N ALA A 90 -8.78 7.85 5.84
CA ALA A 90 -8.63 7.42 7.24
C ALA A 90 -7.54 6.36 7.39
N GLN A 91 -7.49 5.36 6.50
CA GLN A 91 -6.43 4.35 6.52
C GLN A 91 -5.03 4.97 6.36
N MET A 92 -4.89 5.95 5.47
CA MET A 92 -3.62 6.66 5.27
C MET A 92 -3.23 7.48 6.50
N LYS A 93 -4.19 8.19 7.11
CA LYS A 93 -3.95 8.94 8.37
C LYS A 93 -3.55 8.03 9.54
N LEU A 94 -4.21 6.87 9.68
CA LEU A 94 -3.98 5.95 10.81
C LEU A 94 -2.72 5.12 10.63
N LYS A 95 -2.40 4.67 9.41
CA LYS A 95 -1.29 3.75 9.14
C LYS A 95 0.00 4.46 8.72
N GLY A 96 -0.04 5.77 8.47
CA GLY A 96 1.10 6.51 7.91
C GLY A 96 1.52 6.04 6.50
N LEU A 97 0.70 5.19 5.86
CA LEU A 97 0.97 4.63 4.54
C LEU A 97 0.43 5.59 3.48
N VAL A 98 1.17 6.68 3.24
CA VAL A 98 0.84 7.63 2.18
C VAL A 98 1.64 7.23 0.93
N PRO A 99 1.00 6.90 -0.20
CA PRO A 99 1.67 6.71 -1.48
C PRO A 99 2.60 7.88 -1.82
N ASN A 100 3.54 7.64 -2.73
CA ASN A 100 4.41 8.69 -3.26
C ASN A 100 4.51 8.63 -4.78
N PHE A 101 5.12 9.65 -5.39
CA PHE A 101 5.21 9.77 -6.84
C PHE A 101 5.96 8.59 -7.48
N GLU A 102 7.01 8.08 -6.82
CA GLU A 102 7.77 6.92 -7.30
C GLU A 102 6.99 5.60 -7.19
N ASN A 103 6.04 5.48 -6.27
CA ASN A 103 5.20 4.30 -6.06
C ASN A 103 3.75 4.67 -5.66
N PRO A 104 2.93 5.11 -6.63
CA PRO A 104 1.55 5.54 -6.36
C PRO A 104 0.62 4.36 -5.99
N GLY A 105 1.09 3.11 -6.17
CA GLY A 105 0.36 1.88 -5.84
C GLY A 105 0.68 1.30 -4.46
N ALA A 106 1.64 1.86 -3.72
CA ALA A 106 2.14 1.34 -2.44
C ALA A 106 1.05 1.08 -1.39
N ALA A 107 -0.05 1.83 -1.42
CA ALA A 107 -1.17 1.65 -0.49
C ALA A 107 -2.07 0.44 -0.82
N ALA A 108 -1.89 -0.23 -1.97
CA ALA A 108 -2.64 -1.44 -2.35
C ALA A 108 -1.91 -2.73 -1.93
N SER A 109 -0.58 -2.70 -1.86
CA SER A 109 0.27 -3.82 -1.50
C SER A 109 0.82 -3.62 -0.08
N GLY A 110 0.22 -4.28 0.92
CA GLY A 110 0.54 -4.15 2.34
C GLY A 110 2.03 -4.17 2.67
N ILE A 111 2.62 -2.98 2.86
CA ILE A 111 4.01 -2.78 3.27
C ILE A 111 4.16 -3.04 4.78
N LEU A 112 3.98 -4.29 5.18
CA LEU A 112 4.42 -4.80 6.49
C LEU A 112 5.64 -5.73 6.37
N GLY A 113 6.04 -6.09 5.14
CA GLY A 113 7.17 -7.00 4.90
C GLY A 113 8.54 -6.33 4.82
N THR A 114 8.64 -5.02 4.55
CA THR A 114 9.94 -4.35 4.31
C THR A 114 10.45 -3.55 5.51
N LEU A 115 9.58 -3.06 6.40
CA LEU A 115 9.98 -2.30 7.59
C LEU A 115 10.30 -3.16 8.81
N LEU A 116 9.91 -4.44 8.82
CA LEU A 116 10.17 -5.36 9.94
C LEU A 116 11.25 -6.42 9.65
N GLY A 117 11.91 -6.36 8.48
CA GLY A 117 12.80 -7.43 8.00
C GLY A 117 14.24 -7.04 7.67
N GLN A 118 14.60 -5.76 7.56
CA GLN A 118 15.98 -5.35 7.25
C GLN A 118 16.76 -4.93 8.49
N LYS A 119 17.16 -5.93 9.28
CA LYS A 119 18.34 -5.82 10.13
C LYS A 119 19.01 -7.19 10.22
N GLY A 120 19.96 -7.45 9.31
CA GLY A 120 20.80 -8.64 9.41
C GLY A 120 21.45 -9.11 8.11
N ASN A 121 22.65 -8.57 7.87
CA ASN A 121 23.81 -9.17 7.20
C ASN A 121 23.85 -9.45 5.69
N GLN A 122 24.99 -8.99 5.17
CA GLN A 122 25.58 -9.14 3.85
C GLN A 122 26.10 -10.57 3.59
N THR A 123 26.37 -10.80 2.29
CA THR A 123 27.31 -11.77 1.66
C THR A 123 26.99 -13.26 1.69
N GLN A 124 26.62 -13.84 0.53
CA GLN A 124 27.48 -14.72 -0.30
C GLN A 124 26.73 -15.32 -1.53
N GLN A 125 27.55 -15.79 -2.47
CA GLN A 125 27.36 -16.19 -3.88
C GLN A 125 26.33 -17.32 -4.19
N PRO A 126 26.05 -17.58 -5.50
CA PRO A 126 24.88 -18.35 -5.94
C PRO A 126 25.11 -19.86 -5.94
N GLN A 127 24.12 -20.63 -5.49
CA GLN A 127 24.08 -22.07 -5.73
C GLN A 127 22.65 -22.55 -6.03
N GLN A 128 22.57 -23.42 -7.03
CA GLN A 128 21.38 -24.01 -7.61
C GLN A 128 20.70 -25.05 -6.71
N GLN A 129 19.44 -25.36 -7.08
CA GLN A 129 18.67 -26.60 -6.88
C GLN A 129 17.62 -26.68 -5.73
N GLN A 130 16.37 -26.60 -6.19
CA GLN A 130 15.24 -27.54 -6.02
C GLN A 130 14.57 -27.81 -4.65
N GLN A 131 13.24 -27.68 -4.73
CA GLN A 131 12.15 -28.47 -4.12
C GLN A 131 11.55 -28.06 -2.75
N GLN A 132 10.31 -27.55 -2.89
CA GLN A 132 9.05 -27.94 -2.25
C GLN A 132 8.79 -27.76 -0.73
N GLN A 133 7.63 -27.12 -0.50
CA GLN A 133 6.62 -27.33 0.55
C GLN A 133 6.64 -26.46 1.83
N GLN A 134 5.67 -25.52 1.83
CA GLN A 134 4.87 -24.93 2.92
C GLN A 134 5.53 -24.62 4.28
N PRO A 135 5.75 -23.32 4.61
CA PRO A 135 6.14 -22.90 5.96
C PRO A 135 5.02 -22.13 6.67
N GLY A 136 3.77 -22.65 6.65
CA GLY A 136 2.63 -21.96 7.27
C GLY A 136 2.34 -22.41 8.69
N VAL A 137 2.14 -23.72 8.88
CA VAL A 137 1.55 -24.27 10.10
C VAL A 137 2.58 -24.76 11.13
N GLN A 138 3.79 -25.16 10.71
CA GLN A 138 4.85 -25.60 11.63
C GLN A 138 5.33 -24.47 12.54
N GLN A 139 5.49 -23.25 12.00
CA GLN A 139 5.95 -22.08 12.75
C GLN A 139 4.92 -21.59 13.80
N LEU A 140 3.62 -21.80 13.55
CA LEU A 140 2.56 -21.52 14.52
C LEU A 140 2.61 -22.49 15.70
N LEU A 141 2.94 -23.78 15.47
CA LEU A 141 3.07 -24.77 16.53
C LEU A 141 4.31 -24.53 17.41
N ASP A 142 5.44 -24.12 16.82
CA ASP A 142 6.67 -23.81 17.57
C ASP A 142 6.53 -22.56 18.45
N LEU A 143 5.67 -21.60 18.08
CA LEU A 143 5.40 -20.41 18.89
C LEU A 143 4.55 -20.73 20.13
N PHE A 144 3.61 -21.67 20.01
CA PHE A 144 2.73 -22.06 21.13
C PHE A 144 3.29 -23.17 22.02
N GLY A 145 4.34 -23.87 21.59
CA GLY A 145 4.84 -25.10 22.23
C GLY A 145 6.01 -24.99 23.21
N LYS A 146 6.56 -23.79 23.50
CA LYS A 146 7.78 -23.69 24.33
C LYS A 146 7.53 -24.06 25.81
N LYS A 147 7.80 -25.33 26.15
CA LYS A 147 8.05 -25.79 27.54
C LYS A 147 9.45 -25.32 28.00
N PRO A 148 9.61 -24.85 29.24
CA PRO A 148 10.91 -24.46 29.77
C PRO A 148 11.80 -25.68 30.00
N GLN A 149 13.00 -25.63 29.45
CA GLN A 149 14.06 -26.63 29.57
C GLN A 149 14.71 -26.51 30.96
N LYS A 150 14.56 -27.54 31.80
CA LYS A 150 15.23 -27.65 33.11
C LYS A 150 16.72 -27.97 32.88
N ASN A 151 17.61 -27.10 33.38
CA ASN A 151 19.04 -27.40 33.49
C ASN A 151 19.27 -28.53 34.51
N PRO A 152 20.20 -29.47 34.26
CA PRO A 152 20.58 -30.48 35.24
C PRO A 152 21.40 -29.86 36.41
N PRO A 153 21.28 -30.40 37.63
CA PRO A 153 21.96 -29.85 38.81
C PRO A 153 23.47 -30.12 38.77
N PRO A 154 24.29 -29.23 39.37
CA PRO A 154 25.75 -29.38 39.40
C PRO A 154 26.20 -30.53 40.33
N PRO A 155 27.34 -31.18 40.03
CA PRO A 155 27.88 -32.26 40.85
C PRO A 155 28.48 -31.74 42.18
N PRO A 156 28.47 -32.56 43.26
CA PRO A 156 28.97 -32.16 44.57
C PRO A 156 30.52 -32.11 44.63
N PRO A 157 31.10 -31.22 45.46
CA PRO A 157 32.54 -31.04 45.58
C PRO A 157 33.24 -32.17 46.36
N LYS A 158 34.54 -32.39 46.07
CA LYS A 158 35.47 -33.18 46.88
C LYS A 158 36.41 -32.26 47.65
#